data_AF-A0A7C4VDU1-F1
#
_entry.id   AF-A0A7C4VDU1-F1
#
_cell.length_a   1.000
_cell.length_b   1.000
_cell.length_c   1.000
_cell.angle_alpha   90.00
_cell.angle_beta   90.00
_cell.angle_gamma   90.00
#
_symmetry.space_group_name_H-M   'P 1'
#
loop_
_entity.id
_entity.type
_entity.pdbx_description
1 polymer ?
#
loop_
_entity_poly.entity_id
_entity_poly.type
_entity_poly.pdbx_seq_one_letter_code
_entity_poly.pdbx_strand_id
1 'polypeptide(L)'
;IHPEFCEALKGIEEYSHLIILYWMHLRDNERDRRTLLVHPKKGTIPILTGVFACRSPSRPNPIGLCIVELLKRDECTLTVKGLDAIEDTPIIDIKPYIPKLDSIPNAQTPKWT
;
A
#
# COMPACT_ATOMS: atom_id res chain seq x y z
N ILE A 1 4.69 8.71 12.72
CA ILE A 1 5.68 7.63 12.94
C ILE A 1 6.02 7.59 14.41
N HIS A 2 6.13 6.41 15.02
CA HIS A 2 6.44 6.32 16.44
C HIS A 2 7.80 6.99 16.76
N PRO A 3 7.93 7.71 17.90
CA PRO A 3 9.11 8.52 18.20
C PRO A 3 10.44 7.75 18.11
N GLU A 4 10.46 6.48 18.52
CA GLU A 4 11.64 5.62 18.49
C GLU A 4 12.17 5.31 17.07
N PHE A 5 11.36 5.51 16.03
CA PHE A 5 11.76 5.35 14.63
C PHE A 5 11.95 6.67 13.90
N CYS A 6 11.75 7.81 14.57
CA CYS A 6 11.72 9.11 13.92
C CYS A 6 13.04 9.51 13.25
N GLU A 7 14.18 9.10 13.82
CA GLU A 7 15.51 9.34 13.24
C GLU A 7 15.67 8.71 11.85
N ALA A 8 14.97 7.59 11.59
CA ALA A 8 15.00 6.90 10.30
C ALA A 8 14.40 7.72 9.14
N LEU A 9 13.71 8.83 9.44
CA LEU A 9 13.18 9.75 8.42
C LEU A 9 14.22 10.74 7.87
N LYS A 10 15.47 10.72 8.35
CA LYS A 10 16.53 11.59 7.84
C LYS A 10 16.70 11.43 6.32
N GLY A 11 16.63 12.53 5.57
CA GLY A 11 16.74 12.54 4.09
C GLY A 11 15.45 12.22 3.34
N ILE A 12 14.33 11.92 4.02
CA ILE A 12 13.09 11.51 3.34
C ILE A 12 12.51 12.59 2.40
N GLU A 13 12.75 13.86 2.71
CA GLU A 13 12.29 15.02 1.93
C GLU A 13 13.03 15.21 0.60
N GLU A 14 14.12 14.45 0.37
CA GLU A 14 14.80 14.40 -0.92
C GLU A 14 13.98 13.64 -1.99
N TYR A 15 12.94 12.92 -1.57
CA TYR A 15 12.05 12.16 -2.43
C TYR A 15 10.66 12.79 -2.51
N SER A 16 10.12 12.97 -3.71
CA SER A 16 8.75 13.47 -3.89
C SER A 16 7.69 12.40 -3.63
N HIS A 17 8.02 11.12 -3.78
CA HIS A 17 7.11 10.00 -3.63
C HIS A 17 7.71 8.90 -2.75
N LEU A 18 6.83 8.23 -2.01
CA LEU A 18 7.17 7.15 -1.09
C LEU A 18 6.31 5.92 -1.38
N ILE A 19 6.88 4.74 -1.20
CA ILE A 19 6.13 3.48 -1.09
C ILE A 19 5.82 3.28 0.39
N ILE A 20 4.54 3.14 0.72
CA ILE A 20 4.06 2.87 2.08
C ILE A 20 3.52 1.45 2.12
N LEU A 21 4.08 0.61 3.00
CA LEU A 21 3.51 -0.68 3.36
C LEU A 21 2.77 -0.55 4.68
N TYR A 22 1.52 -0.99 4.72
CA TYR A 22 0.66 -0.87 5.89
C TYR A 22 -0.11 -2.16 6.14
N TRP A 23 -0.49 -2.41 7.40
CA TRP A 23 -1.22 -3.61 7.80
C TRP A 23 -2.72 -3.31 7.81
N MET A 24 -3.48 -3.91 6.90
CA MET A 24 -4.95 -3.80 6.86
C MET A 24 -5.56 -4.57 8.03
N HIS A 25 -5.39 -4.02 9.23
CA HIS A 25 -5.70 -4.62 10.53
C HIS A 25 -7.17 -5.06 10.65
N LEU A 26 -8.12 -4.38 10.01
CA LEU A 26 -9.52 -4.84 9.96
C LEU A 26 -9.75 -6.13 9.16
N ARG A 27 -8.74 -6.60 8.41
CA ARG A 27 -8.73 -7.90 7.69
C ARG A 27 -7.84 -8.93 8.38
N ASP A 28 -7.25 -8.60 9.52
CA ASP A 28 -6.42 -9.53 10.29
C ASP A 28 -7.27 -10.44 11.16
N ASN A 29 -8.10 -11.25 10.51
CA ASN A 29 -8.89 -12.29 11.15
C ASN A 29 -8.81 -13.59 10.32
N GLU A 30 -9.08 -14.72 10.96
CA GLU A 30 -8.92 -16.05 10.34
C GLU A 30 -9.70 -16.19 9.02
N ARG A 31 -10.92 -15.65 8.96
CA ARG A 31 -11.77 -15.73 7.78
C ARG A 31 -11.20 -14.93 6.60
N ASP A 32 -10.86 -13.67 6.81
CA ASP A 32 -10.34 -12.80 5.76
C ASP A 32 -8.96 -13.27 5.27
N ARG A 33 -8.10 -13.76 6.18
CA ARG A 33 -6.77 -14.27 5.83
C ARG A 33 -6.82 -15.59 5.08
N ARG A 34 -7.87 -16.39 5.25
CA ARG A 34 -8.10 -17.63 4.47
C ARG A 34 -8.87 -17.40 3.16
N THR A 35 -9.26 -16.17 2.85
CA THR A 35 -9.93 -15.87 1.59
C THR A 35 -8.96 -16.05 0.42
N LEU A 36 -9.30 -16.93 -0.52
CA LEU A 36 -8.46 -17.23 -1.70
C LEU A 36 -9.00 -16.62 -2.99
N LEU A 37 -10.32 -16.41 -3.08
CA LEU A 37 -11.02 -15.93 -4.26
C LEU A 37 -11.94 -14.75 -3.87
N VAL A 38 -12.02 -13.74 -4.73
CA VAL A 38 -12.88 -12.56 -4.55
C VAL A 38 -13.43 -12.07 -5.88
N HIS A 39 -14.43 -11.21 -5.84
CA HIS A 39 -14.78 -10.33 -6.95
C HIS A 39 -14.13 -8.95 -6.74
N PRO A 40 -13.09 -8.56 -7.51
CA PRO A 40 -12.42 -7.28 -7.34
C PRO A 40 -13.39 -6.11 -7.53
N LYS A 41 -13.47 -5.19 -6.56
CA LYS A 41 -14.42 -4.07 -6.58
C LYS A 41 -14.15 -3.01 -7.65
N LYS A 42 -12.89 -2.88 -8.08
CA LYS A 42 -12.44 -1.84 -9.04
C LYS A 42 -12.28 -2.38 -10.47
N GLY A 43 -12.63 -3.64 -10.73
CA GLY A 43 -12.54 -4.21 -12.08
C GLY A 43 -13.66 -3.69 -12.99
N THR A 44 -13.44 -3.74 -14.30
CA THR A 44 -14.41 -3.30 -15.31
C THR A 44 -15.60 -4.25 -15.48
N ILE A 45 -15.43 -5.52 -15.08
CA ILE A 45 -16.46 -6.56 -15.12
C ILE A 45 -16.45 -7.42 -13.85
N PRO A 46 -17.59 -8.02 -13.44
CA PRO A 46 -17.62 -8.98 -12.35
C PRO A 46 -16.89 -10.27 -12.75
N ILE A 47 -15.73 -10.51 -12.15
CA ILE A 47 -14.93 -11.72 -12.37
C ILE A 47 -14.48 -12.31 -11.03
N LEU A 48 -14.56 -13.63 -10.88
CA LEU A 48 -14.01 -14.32 -9.71
C LEU A 48 -12.50 -14.46 -9.91
N THR A 49 -11.71 -13.94 -8.98
CA THR A 49 -10.26 -13.80 -9.13
C THR A 49 -9.53 -14.20 -7.86
N GLY A 50 -8.38 -14.86 -8.02
CA GLY A 50 -7.48 -15.16 -6.91
C GLY A 50 -6.98 -13.89 -6.22
N VAL A 51 -6.88 -13.90 -4.90
CA VAL A 51 -6.43 -12.73 -4.11
C VAL A 51 -5.02 -12.25 -4.47
N PHE A 52 -4.17 -13.14 -5.02
CA PHE A 52 -2.84 -12.80 -5.53
C PHE A 52 -2.82 -12.22 -6.95
N ALA A 53 -3.89 -12.44 -7.73
CA ALA A 53 -4.04 -11.86 -9.06
C ALA A 53 -4.73 -10.48 -9.02
N CYS A 54 -5.10 -9.99 -7.83
CA CYS A 54 -5.71 -8.68 -7.63
C CYS A 54 -5.17 -7.98 -6.38
N ARG A 55 -5.73 -6.82 -6.03
CA ARG A 55 -5.35 -6.02 -4.86
C ARG A 55 -6.40 -6.07 -3.74
N SER A 56 -7.03 -7.22 -3.55
CA SER A 56 -7.99 -7.43 -2.46
C SER A 56 -7.36 -7.21 -1.08
N PRO A 57 -8.05 -6.52 -0.15
CA PRO A 57 -7.56 -6.37 1.21
C PRO A 57 -7.62 -7.67 2.03
N SER A 58 -8.57 -8.58 1.71
CA SER A 58 -8.61 -9.94 2.26
C SER A 58 -7.59 -10.80 1.52
N ARG A 59 -6.55 -11.26 2.24
CA ARG A 59 -5.42 -12.07 1.75
C ARG A 59 -4.63 -12.66 2.94
N PRO A 60 -3.80 -13.70 2.74
CA PRO A 60 -3.10 -14.39 3.84
C PRO A 60 -2.24 -13.50 4.74
N ASN A 61 -1.58 -12.50 4.15
CA ASN A 61 -0.89 -11.43 4.86
C ASN A 61 -1.51 -10.11 4.38
N PRO A 62 -2.37 -9.46 5.18
CA PRO A 62 -3.12 -8.26 4.81
C PRO A 62 -2.22 -7.01 4.73
N ILE A 63 -1.16 -7.08 3.93
CA ILE A 63 -0.25 -5.97 3.64
C ILE A 63 -0.82 -5.18 2.46
N GLY A 64 -1.13 -3.91 2.72
CA GLY A 64 -1.44 -2.91 1.70
C GLY A 64 -0.16 -2.23 1.22
N LEU A 65 -0.21 -1.71 -0.01
CA LEU A 65 0.89 -0.99 -0.65
C LEU A 65 0.32 0.22 -1.37
N CYS A 66 0.79 1.41 -1.01
CA CYS A 66 0.52 2.65 -1.73
C CYS A 66 1.81 3.29 -2.21
N ILE A 67 1.73 3.96 -3.36
CA ILE A 67 2.67 5.01 -3.72
C ILE A 67 1.98 6.32 -3.38
N VAL A 68 2.62 7.15 -2.56
CA VAL A 68 2.07 8.43 -2.08
C VAL A 68 3.00 9.57 -2.45
N GLU A 69 2.43 10.74 -2.68
CA GLU A 69 3.17 11.99 -2.80
C GLU A 69 3.47 12.53 -1.38
N LEU A 70 4.73 12.85 -1.09
CA LEU A 70 5.12 13.51 0.15
C LEU A 70 4.88 15.01 0.04
N LEU A 71 3.96 15.53 0.85
CA LEU A 71 3.60 16.96 0.83
C LEU A 71 4.39 17.76 1.88
N LYS A 72 4.59 17.18 3.06
CA LYS A 72 5.27 17.84 4.18
C LYS A 72 5.77 16.80 5.18
N ARG A 73 6.92 17.08 5.80
CA ARG A 73 7.34 16.47 7.07
C ARG A 73 7.25 17.49 8.20
N ASP A 74 6.81 17.02 9.37
CA ASP A 74 6.81 17.76 10.62
C ASP A 74 7.27 16.81 11.73
N GLU A 75 8.54 16.94 12.14
CA GLU A 75 9.21 15.97 13.03
C GLU A 75 9.07 14.51 12.55
N CYS A 76 8.21 13.75 13.24
CA CYS A 76 7.92 12.33 13.01
C CYS A 76 6.59 12.11 12.25
N THR A 77 5.96 13.18 11.79
CA THR A 77 4.69 13.18 11.06
C THR A 77 4.94 13.48 9.61
N LEU A 78 4.38 12.65 8.72
CA LEU A 78 4.42 12.85 7.28
C LEU A 78 3.00 13.18 6.80
N THR A 79 2.84 14.31 6.13
CA THR A 79 1.62 14.63 5.39
C THR A 79 1.80 14.14 3.96
N VAL A 80 0.91 13.27 3.50
CA VAL A 80 1.01 12.61 2.20
C VAL A 80 -0.31 12.66 1.44
N LYS A 81 -0.26 12.48 0.13
CA LYS A 81 -1.44 12.38 -0.75
C LYS A 81 -1.45 11.04 -1.48
N GLY A 82 -2.62 10.42 -1.56
CA GLY A 82 -2.82 9.15 -2.28
C GLY A 82 -2.73 7.89 -1.40
N LEU A 83 -2.63 8.04 -0.08
CA LEU A 83 -2.76 6.92 0.86
C LEU A 83 -4.22 6.44 0.89
N ASP A 84 -4.44 5.14 0.71
CA ASP A 84 -5.78 4.51 0.74
C ASP A 84 -6.02 3.64 1.99
N ALA A 85 -5.16 3.82 3.01
CA ALA A 85 -5.35 3.26 4.34
C ALA A 85 -6.46 4.01 5.10
N ILE A 86 -7.20 3.27 5.93
CA ILE A 86 -8.16 3.87 6.86
C ILE A 86 -7.44 4.42 8.11
N GLU A 87 -8.15 5.21 8.91
CA GLU A 87 -7.67 5.69 10.20
C GLU A 87 -7.15 4.54 11.08
N ASP A 88 -6.13 4.85 11.88
CA ASP A 88 -5.42 3.92 12.78
C ASP A 88 -4.74 2.70 12.12
N THR A 89 -4.68 2.65 10.79
CA THR A 89 -3.98 1.57 10.09
C THR A 89 -2.48 1.57 10.43
N PRO A 90 -1.93 0.46 10.99
CA PRO A 90 -0.52 0.39 11.30
C PRO A 90 0.35 0.49 10.04
N ILE A 91 1.35 1.37 10.08
CA ILE A 91 2.38 1.44 9.05
C ILE A 91 3.47 0.42 9.40
N ILE A 92 3.84 -0.42 8.42
CA ILE A 92 4.85 -1.47 8.58
C ILE A 92 6.21 -0.96 8.07
N ASP A 93 6.21 -0.24 6.94
CA ASP A 93 7.44 0.13 6.25
C ASP A 93 7.24 1.36 5.34
N ILE A 94 8.31 2.09 5.10
CA ILE A 94 8.36 3.27 4.24
C ILE A 94 9.63 3.19 3.40
N LYS A 95 9.50 3.32 2.08
CA LYS A 95 10.63 3.31 1.14
C LYS A 95 10.54 4.49 0.18
N PRO A 96 11.68 5.03 -0.31
CA PRO A 96 11.64 5.97 -1.41
C PRO A 96 11.07 5.29 -2.66
N TYR A 97 10.20 5.98 -3.40
CA TYR A 97 9.85 5.56 -4.76
C TYR A 97 10.91 6.06 -5.73
N ILE A 98 11.58 5.14 -6.41
CA ILE A 98 12.66 5.42 -7.35
C ILE A 98 12.17 4.99 -8.74
N PRO A 99 11.76 5.94 -9.62
CA PRO A 99 11.17 5.60 -10.92
C PRO A 99 12.00 4.63 -11.77
N LYS A 100 13.33 4.72 -11.69
CA LYS A 100 14.25 3.82 -12.41
C LYS A 100 14.17 2.36 -11.94
N LEU A 101 13.78 2.11 -10.70
CA LEU A 101 13.71 0.78 -10.09
C LEU A 101 12.27 0.26 -10.01
N ASP A 102 11.32 1.15 -9.71
CA ASP A 102 9.95 0.75 -9.35
C ASP A 102 8.96 0.86 -10.52
N SER A 103 9.30 1.59 -11.58
CA SER A 103 8.42 1.79 -12.73
C SER A 103 8.74 0.85 -13.90
N ILE A 104 7.73 0.13 -14.37
CA ILE A 104 7.78 -0.67 -15.61
C ILE A 104 6.64 -0.17 -16.52
N PRO A 105 6.87 0.89 -17.34
CA PRO A 105 5.79 1.55 -18.08
C PRO A 105 5.04 0.66 -19.07
N ASN A 106 5.69 -0.39 -19.57
CA ASN A 106 5.13 -1.31 -20.56
C ASN A 106 4.61 -2.62 -19.95
N ALA A 107 4.39 -2.67 -18.63
CA ALA A 107 3.80 -3.82 -17.97
C ALA A 107 2.38 -4.09 -18.51
N GLN A 108 2.04 -5.37 -18.69
CA GLN A 108 0.73 -5.79 -19.16
C GLN A 108 -0.18 -6.14 -17.99
N THR A 109 -1.49 -5.91 -18.18
CA THR A 109 -2.53 -6.26 -17.21
C THR A 109 -3.64 -7.05 -17.90
N PRO A 110 -4.40 -7.88 -17.15
CA PRO A 110 -5.60 -8.50 -17.70
C PRO A 110 -6.62 -7.47 -18.20
N LYS A 111 -7.43 -7.83 -19.21
CA LYS A 111 -8.43 -6.92 -19.80
C LYS A 111 -9.54 -6.47 -18.84
N TRP A 112 -9.72 -7.18 -17.72
CA TRP A 112 -10.76 -6.90 -16.72
C TRP A 112 -10.30 -5.95 -15.60
N THR A 113 -9.01 -5.61 -15.55
CA THR A 113 -8.43 -4.74 -14.52
C THR A 113 -8.87 -3.30 -14.67
#